data_AF-A0A9E0MF41-F1
#
_entry.id   AF-A0A9E0MF41-F1
#
_cell.length_a   1.000
_cell.length_b   1.000
_cell.length_c   1.000
_cell.angle_alpha   90.00
_cell.angle_beta   90.00
_cell.angle_gamma   90.00
#
_symmetry.space_group_name_H-M   'P 1'
#
loop_
_entity.id
_entity.type
_entity.pdbx_description
1 polymer ?
#
loop_
_entity_poly.entity_id
_entity_poly.type
_entity_poly.pdbx_seq_one_letter_code
_entity_poly.pdbx_strand_id
1 'polypeptide(L)'
;MDNGIKPNLHDQDAGGPSTSVDQSIGMLKAVIGGETYDTVAARFAKSRTAVERRIKAVASQLSRSVGIEGLNIGGAAFVSRLRAHREAILCALESFRPTAPHGPRETRILSQAEVAMAVQRIKGRSSRPWHDTALFYMLFCTGARPLEIARLQVRDYLNADSTVRRASQMRPEVAISGKSRPLHFTSTRLEGALSEYLQERLAMH
;
A
#
# COMPACT_ATOMS: atom_id res chain seq x y z
N MET A 1 47.99 18.59 -6.61
CA MET A 1 47.22 18.24 -5.40
C MET A 1 46.06 17.38 -5.83
N ASP A 2 46.07 16.18 -5.29
CA ASP A 2 45.11 15.09 -5.47
C ASP A 2 43.74 15.46 -4.86
N ASN A 3 42.66 15.07 -5.53
CA ASN A 3 41.47 14.60 -4.82
C ASN A 3 40.58 13.77 -5.76
N GLY A 4 40.68 12.46 -5.56
CA GLY A 4 40.00 11.40 -6.29
C GLY A 4 38.49 11.56 -6.43
N ILE A 5 38.06 11.55 -7.69
CA ILE A 5 36.68 11.24 -8.08
C ILE A 5 36.52 9.72 -7.94
N LYS A 6 35.84 9.27 -6.89
CA LYS A 6 35.37 7.89 -6.80
C LYS A 6 34.34 7.65 -7.92
N PRO A 7 34.48 6.59 -8.74
CA PRO A 7 33.46 6.27 -9.72
C PRO A 7 32.18 5.82 -9.01
N ASN A 8 31.09 6.48 -9.36
CA ASN A 8 29.74 6.19 -8.90
C ASN A 8 29.31 4.86 -9.55
N LEU A 9 29.36 3.76 -8.79
CA LEU A 9 28.77 2.48 -9.15
C LEU A 9 27.24 2.64 -9.06
N HIS A 10 26.63 3.26 -10.07
CA HIS A 10 25.20 3.15 -10.28
C HIS A 10 24.96 2.04 -11.29
N ASP A 11 24.43 0.94 -10.76
CA ASP A 11 23.84 -0.20 -11.44
C ASP A 11 23.35 0.14 -12.85
N GLN A 12 24.15 -0.23 -13.85
CA GLN A 12 23.62 -0.57 -15.16
C GLN A 12 22.94 -1.93 -15.01
N ASP A 13 21.67 -1.93 -14.59
CA ASP A 13 20.82 -3.12 -14.69
C ASP A 13 20.43 -3.29 -16.17
N ALA A 14 21.42 -3.71 -16.98
CA ALA A 14 21.29 -4.08 -18.39
C ALA A 14 20.67 -5.48 -18.54
N GLY A 15 19.61 -5.77 -17.77
CA GLY A 15 18.82 -6.99 -17.86
C GLY A 15 17.51 -6.67 -18.58
N GLY A 16 17.32 -7.24 -19.77
CA GLY A 16 16.05 -7.12 -20.49
C GLY A 16 14.84 -7.59 -19.64
N PRO A 17 13.60 -7.27 -20.06
CA PRO A 17 12.39 -7.64 -19.32
C PRO A 17 12.27 -9.16 -19.05
N SER A 18 12.89 -10.01 -19.87
CA SER A 18 12.98 -11.46 -19.64
C SER A 18 13.79 -11.82 -18.40
N THR A 19 14.96 -11.20 -18.20
CA THR A 19 15.86 -11.44 -17.06
C THR A 19 15.20 -11.11 -15.72
N SER A 20 14.37 -10.05 -15.67
CA SER A 20 13.65 -9.66 -14.46
C SER A 20 12.56 -10.67 -14.05
N VAL A 21 11.96 -11.35 -15.02
CA VAL A 21 10.91 -12.34 -14.76
C VAL A 21 11.51 -13.67 -14.34
N ASP A 22 12.59 -14.11 -14.99
CA ASP A 22 13.33 -15.31 -14.61
C ASP A 22 13.87 -15.22 -13.17
N GLN A 23 14.38 -14.05 -12.78
CA GLN A 23 14.74 -13.77 -11.38
C GLN A 23 13.54 -13.94 -10.44
N SER A 24 12.36 -13.45 -10.82
CA SER A 24 11.16 -13.53 -9.97
C SER A 24 10.66 -14.97 -9.83
N ILE A 25 10.76 -15.77 -10.90
CA ILE A 25 10.49 -17.22 -10.86
C ILE A 25 11.52 -17.94 -9.99
N GLY A 26 12.81 -17.59 -10.10
CA GLY A 26 13.88 -18.10 -9.24
C GLY A 26 13.63 -17.81 -7.76
N MET A 27 13.21 -16.59 -7.43
CA MET A 27 12.81 -16.22 -6.06
C MET A 27 11.64 -17.08 -5.55
N LEU A 28 10.61 -17.32 -6.37
CA LEU A 28 9.48 -18.17 -6.00
C LEU A 28 9.96 -19.61 -5.74
N LYS A 29 10.75 -20.20 -6.65
CA LYS A 29 11.30 -21.57 -6.52
C LYS A 29 12.10 -21.75 -5.22
N ALA A 30 12.88 -20.75 -4.84
CA ALA A 30 13.64 -20.78 -3.59
C ALA A 30 12.77 -20.77 -2.35
N VAL A 31 11.76 -19.90 -2.29
CA VAL A 31 10.87 -19.78 -1.13
C VAL A 31 10.01 -21.03 -0.93
N ILE A 32 9.51 -21.63 -2.03
CA ILE A 32 8.80 -22.92 -1.96
C ILE A 32 9.74 -24.09 -1.66
N GLY A 33 11.03 -23.94 -1.97
CA GLY A 33 12.11 -24.86 -1.59
C GLY A 33 12.52 -24.80 -0.12
N GLY A 34 11.96 -23.88 0.67
CA GLY A 34 12.19 -23.79 2.11
C GLY A 34 12.99 -22.57 2.57
N GLU A 35 13.58 -21.82 1.65
CA GLU A 35 14.31 -20.59 2.00
C GLU A 35 13.38 -19.50 2.55
N THR A 36 13.92 -18.64 3.40
CA THR A 36 13.20 -17.47 3.94
C THR A 36 13.28 -16.28 2.98
N TYR A 37 12.37 -15.32 3.11
CA TYR A 37 12.43 -14.10 2.29
C TYR A 37 13.73 -13.32 2.49
N ASP A 38 14.32 -13.33 3.68
CA ASP A 38 15.56 -12.59 3.97
C ASP A 38 16.76 -13.25 3.28
N THR A 39 16.83 -14.59 3.30
CA THR A 39 17.86 -15.36 2.58
C THR A 39 17.78 -15.12 1.07
N VAL A 40 16.57 -15.17 0.51
CA VAL A 40 16.33 -14.91 -0.92
C VAL A 40 16.63 -13.46 -1.26
N ALA A 41 16.25 -12.50 -0.42
CA ALA A 41 16.56 -11.08 -0.58
C ALA A 41 18.06 -10.82 -0.68
N ALA A 42 18.85 -11.41 0.23
CA ALA A 42 20.31 -11.32 0.20
C ALA A 42 20.90 -11.91 -1.10
N ARG A 43 20.48 -13.12 -1.50
CA ARG A 43 21.01 -13.79 -2.70
C ARG A 43 20.73 -13.00 -3.99
N PHE A 44 19.56 -12.39 -4.10
CA PHE A 44 19.17 -11.65 -5.31
C PHE A 44 19.47 -10.15 -5.22
N ALA A 45 20.17 -9.68 -4.18
CA ALA A 45 20.47 -8.27 -3.94
C ALA A 45 19.21 -7.36 -4.01
N LYS A 46 18.10 -7.79 -3.39
CA LYS A 46 16.83 -7.03 -3.32
C LYS A 46 16.39 -6.88 -1.87
N SER A 47 15.49 -5.93 -1.59
CA SER A 47 14.86 -5.86 -0.27
C SER A 47 13.86 -7.00 -0.06
N ARG A 48 13.66 -7.42 1.19
CA ARG A 48 12.65 -8.41 1.58
C ARG A 48 11.28 -8.09 0.97
N THR A 49 10.84 -6.83 1.07
CA THR A 49 9.54 -6.39 0.52
C THR A 49 9.47 -6.44 -1.01
N ALA A 50 10.59 -6.22 -1.70
CA ALA A 50 10.65 -6.37 -3.15
C ALA A 50 10.53 -7.85 -3.56
N VAL A 51 11.19 -8.76 -2.84
CA VAL A 51 11.07 -10.21 -3.04
C VAL A 51 9.63 -10.67 -2.79
N GLU A 52 9.03 -10.30 -1.66
CA GLU A 52 7.63 -10.63 -1.33
C GLU A 52 6.67 -10.17 -2.42
N ARG A 53 6.81 -8.93 -2.92
CA ARG A 53 5.97 -8.38 -4.00
C ARG A 53 6.13 -9.15 -5.31
N ARG A 54 7.36 -9.48 -5.71
CA ARG A 54 7.65 -10.22 -6.95
C ARG A 54 7.09 -11.63 -6.91
N ILE A 55 7.33 -12.36 -5.81
CA ILE A 55 6.78 -13.71 -5.59
C ILE A 55 5.25 -13.68 -5.64
N LYS A 56 4.63 -12.70 -4.96
CA LYS A 56 3.18 -12.55 -4.98
C LYS A 56 2.64 -12.26 -6.38
N ALA A 57 3.34 -11.47 -7.18
CA ALA A 57 2.95 -11.18 -8.57
C ALA A 57 2.97 -12.45 -9.44
N VAL A 58 4.08 -13.22 -9.40
CA VAL A 58 4.21 -14.48 -10.15
C VAL A 58 3.16 -15.49 -9.70
N ALA A 59 3.00 -15.72 -8.39
CA ALA A 59 2.00 -16.65 -7.86
C ALA A 59 0.57 -16.23 -8.25
N SER A 60 0.29 -14.93 -8.28
CA SER A 60 -1.02 -14.41 -8.71
C SER A 60 -1.32 -14.66 -10.17
N GLN A 61 -0.29 -14.64 -11.00
CA GLN A 61 -0.40 -14.85 -12.43
C GLN A 61 -0.53 -16.35 -12.74
N LEU A 62 0.31 -17.17 -12.12
CA LEU A 62 0.28 -18.63 -12.22
C LEU A 62 -1.08 -19.21 -11.79
N SER A 63 -1.63 -18.71 -10.68
CA SER A 63 -2.95 -19.12 -10.19
C SER A 63 -4.08 -18.78 -11.16
N ARG A 64 -3.98 -17.68 -11.92
CA ARG A 64 -4.99 -17.27 -12.91
C ARG A 64 -4.89 -18.06 -14.21
N SER A 65 -3.67 -18.43 -14.62
CA SER A 65 -3.45 -19.12 -15.90
C SER A 65 -3.65 -20.64 -15.80
N VAL A 66 -3.21 -21.26 -14.70
CA VAL A 66 -3.21 -22.73 -14.55
C VAL A 66 -4.29 -23.22 -13.57
N GLY A 67 -4.81 -22.35 -12.69
CA GLY A 67 -5.87 -22.73 -11.75
C GLY A 67 -5.39 -23.76 -10.72
N ILE A 68 -4.53 -23.36 -9.77
CA ILE A 68 -4.07 -24.26 -8.70
C ILE A 68 -5.13 -24.25 -7.57
N GLU A 69 -5.84 -25.37 -7.42
CA GLU A 69 -6.84 -25.55 -6.37
C GLU A 69 -6.23 -25.34 -4.96
N GLY A 70 -6.86 -24.50 -4.14
CA GLY A 70 -6.40 -24.17 -2.79
C GLY A 70 -5.37 -23.03 -2.67
N LEU A 71 -4.80 -22.55 -3.79
CA LEU A 71 -3.83 -21.45 -3.77
C LEU A 71 -4.52 -20.08 -3.66
N ASN A 72 -5.00 -19.74 -2.46
CA ASN A 72 -5.46 -18.38 -2.17
C ASN A 72 -4.27 -17.42 -1.91
N ILE A 73 -4.16 -16.38 -2.73
CA ILE A 73 -3.06 -15.40 -2.73
C ILE A 73 -3.23 -14.33 -1.63
N GLY A 74 -4.37 -14.33 -0.91
CA GLY A 74 -4.65 -13.41 0.19
C GLY A 74 -4.38 -14.01 1.58
N GLY A 75 -3.78 -13.24 2.48
CA GLY A 75 -3.71 -13.57 3.92
C GLY A 75 -2.32 -13.93 4.48
N ALA A 76 -2.24 -14.03 5.81
CA ALA A 76 -1.00 -14.15 6.57
C ALA A 76 -0.23 -15.47 6.35
N ALA A 77 -0.90 -16.57 5.97
CA ALA A 77 -0.30 -17.88 5.74
C ALA A 77 0.18 -18.12 4.28
N PHE A 78 0.52 -17.05 3.55
CA PHE A 78 0.84 -17.12 2.12
C PHE A 78 2.02 -18.06 1.81
N VAL A 79 3.15 -17.96 2.52
CA VAL A 79 4.34 -18.83 2.30
C VAL A 79 4.03 -20.29 2.63
N SER A 80 3.33 -20.54 3.73
CA SER A 80 2.96 -21.89 4.13
C SER A 80 2.13 -22.58 3.04
N ARG A 81 1.18 -21.85 2.43
CA ARG A 81 0.39 -22.39 1.31
C ARG A 81 1.23 -22.62 0.06
N LEU A 82 2.12 -21.68 -0.30
CA LEU A 82 3.02 -21.89 -1.43
C LEU A 82 3.86 -23.17 -1.26
N ARG A 83 4.32 -23.45 -0.04
CA ARG A 83 5.06 -24.67 0.29
C ARG A 83 4.18 -25.92 0.26
N ALA A 84 2.95 -25.84 0.75
CA ALA A 84 1.99 -26.94 0.70
C ALA A 84 1.63 -27.35 -0.75
N HIS A 85 1.60 -26.39 -1.68
CA HIS A 85 1.31 -26.63 -3.10
C HIS A 85 2.58 -26.65 -3.98
N ARG A 86 3.76 -26.94 -3.40
CA ARG A 86 5.06 -26.86 -4.10
C ARG A 86 5.07 -27.63 -5.43
N GLU A 87 4.61 -28.87 -5.42
CA GLU A 87 4.64 -29.74 -6.62
C GLU A 87 3.74 -29.21 -7.73
N ALA A 88 2.50 -28.84 -7.39
CA ALA A 88 1.57 -28.22 -8.33
C ALA A 88 2.12 -26.91 -8.91
N ILE A 89 2.79 -26.09 -8.09
CA ILE A 89 3.44 -24.85 -8.54
C ILE A 89 4.61 -25.15 -9.48
N LEU A 90 5.47 -26.12 -9.15
CA LEU A 90 6.61 -26.48 -10.00
C LEU A 90 6.15 -27.01 -11.37
N CYS A 91 5.15 -27.89 -11.39
CA CYS A 91 4.54 -28.40 -12.62
C CYS A 91 3.92 -27.26 -13.45
N ALA A 92 3.14 -26.38 -12.80
CA ALA A 92 2.53 -25.22 -13.47
C ALA A 92 3.57 -24.25 -14.06
N LEU A 93 4.76 -24.13 -13.45
CA LEU A 93 5.84 -23.28 -13.93
C LEU A 93 6.49 -23.78 -15.23
N GLU A 94 6.34 -25.06 -15.60
CA GLU A 94 6.91 -25.61 -16.83
C GLU A 94 6.22 -25.05 -18.08
N SER A 95 4.90 -24.92 -18.03
CA SER A 95 4.07 -24.34 -19.10
C SER A 95 3.79 -22.85 -18.91
N PHE A 96 4.24 -22.27 -17.78
CA PHE A 96 4.01 -20.87 -17.48
C PHE A 96 4.71 -19.96 -18.49
N ARG A 97 3.92 -19.13 -19.16
CA ARG A 97 4.40 -18.01 -19.96
C ARG A 97 3.99 -16.73 -19.25
N PRO A 98 4.92 -16.07 -18.55
CA PRO A 98 4.61 -14.83 -17.87
C PRO A 98 4.21 -13.78 -18.91
N THR A 99 2.94 -13.41 -18.91
CA THR A 99 2.48 -12.15 -19.51
C THR A 99 3.31 -11.03 -18.91
N ALA A 100 3.85 -10.14 -19.75
CA ALA A 100 4.57 -8.97 -19.28
C ALA A 100 3.79 -8.31 -18.12
N PRO A 101 4.48 -7.85 -17.06
CA PRO A 101 3.81 -7.11 -16.01
C PRO A 101 2.94 -6.05 -16.69
N HIS A 102 1.66 -6.04 -16.34
CA HIS A 102 0.74 -5.03 -16.87
C HIS A 102 1.46 -3.69 -16.64
N GLY A 103 1.56 -2.89 -17.71
CA GLY A 103 2.27 -1.62 -17.71
C GLY A 103 1.91 -0.75 -16.51
N PRO A 104 2.65 0.34 -16.25
CA PRO A 104 2.47 1.18 -15.07
C PRO A 104 0.98 1.34 -14.77
N ARG A 105 0.56 0.79 -13.62
CA ARG A 105 -0.85 0.79 -13.21
C ARG A 105 -1.36 2.20 -13.40
N GLU A 106 -2.27 2.39 -14.37
CA GLU A 106 -2.85 3.71 -14.59
C GLU A 106 -3.43 4.15 -13.25
N THR A 107 -2.90 5.26 -12.75
CA THR A 107 -3.32 5.79 -11.47
C THR A 107 -4.68 6.42 -11.72
N ARG A 108 -5.74 5.63 -11.56
CA ARG A 108 -7.10 6.11 -11.75
C ARG A 108 -7.35 7.28 -10.79
N ILE A 109 -7.58 8.45 -11.36
CA ILE A 109 -7.96 9.65 -10.62
C ILE A 109 -9.49 9.64 -10.49
N LEU A 110 -9.99 9.78 -9.26
CA LEU A 110 -11.43 9.86 -9.02
C LEU A 110 -11.95 11.26 -9.32
N SER A 111 -13.06 11.33 -10.04
CA SER A 111 -13.80 12.56 -10.27
C SER A 111 -14.55 13.01 -9.00
N GLN A 112 -14.90 14.29 -8.93
CA GLN A 112 -15.72 14.81 -7.83
C GLN A 112 -17.09 14.13 -7.73
N ALA A 113 -17.68 13.74 -8.86
CA ALA A 113 -18.95 13.02 -8.91
C ALA A 113 -18.82 11.61 -8.28
N GLU A 114 -17.73 10.90 -8.56
CA GLU A 114 -17.45 9.61 -7.93
C GLU A 114 -17.23 9.72 -6.43
N VAL A 115 -16.50 10.75 -5.99
CA VAL A 115 -16.32 11.06 -4.56
C VAL A 115 -17.67 11.34 -3.90
N ALA A 116 -18.53 12.14 -4.53
CA ALA A 116 -19.87 12.43 -4.01
C ALA A 116 -20.74 11.16 -3.92
N MET A 117 -20.74 10.31 -4.96
CA MET A 117 -21.45 9.03 -4.94
C MET A 117 -20.93 8.11 -3.83
N ALA A 118 -19.61 8.07 -3.60
CA ALA A 118 -19.03 7.29 -2.51
C ALA A 118 -19.54 7.77 -1.15
N VAL A 119 -19.58 9.07 -0.91
CA VAL A 119 -20.14 9.66 0.32
C VAL A 119 -21.61 9.29 0.51
N GLN A 120 -22.42 9.32 -0.55
CA GLN A 120 -23.82 8.90 -0.45
C GLN A 120 -23.95 7.42 -0.05
N ARG A 121 -23.08 6.55 -0.60
CA ARG A 121 -23.06 5.13 -0.21
C ARG A 121 -22.61 4.93 1.24
N ILE A 122 -21.64 5.71 1.72
CA ILE A 122 -21.21 5.67 3.13
C ILE A 122 -22.39 6.03 4.03
N LYS A 123 -23.06 7.15 3.76
CA LYS A 123 -24.21 7.62 4.54
C LYS A 123 -25.36 6.60 4.60
N GLY A 124 -25.62 5.90 3.50
CA GLY A 124 -26.70 4.91 3.43
C GLY A 124 -26.36 3.52 4.01
N ARG A 125 -25.10 3.24 4.35
CA ARG A 125 -24.65 1.88 4.73
C ARG A 125 -23.86 1.79 6.03
N SER A 126 -23.22 2.89 6.44
CA SER A 126 -22.41 2.91 7.67
C SER A 126 -23.31 3.10 8.89
N SER A 127 -22.96 2.41 9.99
CA SER A 127 -23.54 2.64 11.31
C SER A 127 -23.02 3.92 11.98
N ARG A 128 -21.94 4.51 11.47
CA ARG A 128 -21.35 5.78 11.94
C ARG A 128 -21.08 6.70 10.74
N PRO A 129 -22.14 7.21 10.09
CA PRO A 129 -22.04 7.85 8.78
C PRO A 129 -21.17 9.11 8.79
N TRP A 130 -21.23 9.95 9.83
CA TRP A 130 -20.41 11.17 9.90
C TRP A 130 -18.95 10.87 10.19
N HIS A 131 -18.66 9.95 11.11
CA HIS A 131 -17.31 9.44 11.35
C HIS A 131 -16.65 8.92 10.05
N ASP A 132 -17.33 8.01 9.34
CA ASP A 132 -16.76 7.38 8.15
C ASP A 132 -16.66 8.37 6.98
N THR A 133 -17.60 9.30 6.86
CA THR A 133 -17.53 10.39 5.86
C THR A 133 -16.35 11.32 6.15
N ALA A 134 -16.12 11.68 7.41
CA ALA A 134 -14.97 12.49 7.80
C ALA A 134 -13.64 11.78 7.48
N LEU A 135 -13.50 10.51 7.85
CA LEU A 135 -12.32 9.69 7.50
C LEU A 135 -12.11 9.58 5.99
N PHE A 136 -13.19 9.41 5.23
CA PHE A 136 -13.12 9.36 3.78
C PHE A 136 -12.60 10.68 3.19
N TYR A 137 -13.14 11.82 3.61
CA TYR A 137 -12.65 13.12 3.14
C TYR A 137 -11.21 13.41 3.59
N MET A 138 -10.81 12.96 4.79
CA MET A 138 -9.44 13.13 5.27
C MET A 138 -8.42 12.56 4.30
N LEU A 139 -8.70 11.39 3.69
CA LEU A 139 -7.81 10.76 2.70
C LEU A 139 -7.53 11.69 1.51
N PHE A 140 -8.57 12.32 0.96
CA PHE A 140 -8.45 13.15 -0.24
C PHE A 140 -7.95 14.56 0.05
N CYS A 141 -8.41 15.18 1.13
CA CYS A 141 -8.11 16.58 1.40
C CYS A 141 -6.71 16.78 2.01
N THR A 142 -6.17 15.77 2.68
CA THR A 142 -4.87 15.89 3.37
C THR A 142 -3.77 15.02 2.77
N GLY A 143 -4.12 14.00 1.99
CA GLY A 143 -3.17 12.99 1.52
C GLY A 143 -2.54 12.15 2.64
N ALA A 144 -3.05 12.25 3.88
CA ALA A 144 -2.59 11.45 4.99
C ALA A 144 -2.96 9.97 4.78
N ARG A 145 -2.06 9.07 5.21
CA ARG A 145 -2.33 7.64 5.11
C ARG A 145 -3.31 7.21 6.21
N PRO A 146 -4.08 6.13 6.02
CA PRO A 146 -5.06 5.66 7.02
C PRO A 146 -4.50 5.52 8.45
N LEU A 147 -3.29 4.99 8.61
CA LEU A 147 -2.64 4.84 9.92
C LEU A 147 -2.23 6.17 10.55
N GLU A 148 -1.91 7.18 9.73
CA GLU A 148 -1.63 8.52 10.23
C GLU A 148 -2.93 9.19 10.69
N ILE A 149 -4.00 9.08 9.89
CA ILE A 149 -5.32 9.62 10.23
C ILE A 149 -5.84 9.03 11.54
N ALA A 150 -5.72 7.72 11.73
CA ALA A 150 -6.16 7.03 12.95
C ALA A 150 -5.45 7.51 14.24
N ARG A 151 -4.29 8.16 14.10
CA ARG A 151 -3.46 8.67 15.20
C ARG A 151 -3.59 10.18 15.41
N LEU A 152 -4.35 10.86 14.55
CA LEU A 152 -4.64 12.28 14.72
C LEU A 152 -5.50 12.51 15.96
N GLN A 153 -5.32 13.68 16.56
CA GLN A 153 -6.02 14.14 17.74
C GLN A 153 -6.83 15.39 17.39
N VAL A 154 -7.82 15.73 18.23
CA VAL A 154 -8.66 16.93 18.02
C VAL A 154 -7.79 18.19 17.93
N ARG A 155 -6.73 18.29 18.74
CA ARG A 155 -5.77 19.40 18.70
C ARG A 155 -4.97 19.52 17.40
N ASP A 156 -4.95 18.48 16.56
CA ASP A 156 -4.32 18.54 15.25
C ASP A 156 -5.22 19.25 14.22
N TYR A 157 -6.54 19.31 14.47
CA TYR A 157 -7.55 19.93 13.62
C TYR A 157 -8.13 21.24 14.19
N LEU A 158 -8.32 21.33 15.51
CA LEU A 158 -8.89 22.51 16.19
C LEU A 158 -7.84 23.25 17.02
N ASN A 159 -8.00 24.57 17.06
CA ASN A 159 -7.37 25.45 18.04
C ASN A 159 -8.13 25.39 19.37
N ALA A 160 -7.52 25.97 20.42
CA ALA A 160 -8.12 25.99 21.76
C ALA A 160 -9.43 26.80 21.83
N ASP A 161 -9.60 27.76 20.92
CA ASP A 161 -10.81 28.56 20.74
C ASP A 161 -11.89 27.88 19.87
N SER A 162 -11.72 26.57 19.59
CA SER A 162 -12.58 25.77 18.71
C SER A 162 -12.58 26.19 17.23
N THR A 163 -11.70 27.09 16.81
CA THR A 163 -11.55 27.42 15.38
C THR A 163 -10.75 26.34 14.66
N VAL A 164 -11.04 26.15 13.35
CA VAL A 164 -10.29 25.20 12.52
C VAL A 164 -8.86 25.66 12.30
N ARG A 165 -7.90 24.80 12.65
CA ARG A 165 -6.47 25.00 12.40
C ARG A 165 -6.15 24.71 10.92
N ARG A 166 -6.34 25.71 10.05
CA ARG A 166 -6.14 25.59 8.60
C ARG A 166 -4.75 25.12 8.18
N ALA A 167 -3.71 25.59 8.88
CA ALA A 167 -2.34 25.16 8.72
C ALA A 167 -1.88 24.44 9.99
N SER A 168 -1.79 23.12 9.91
CA SER A 168 -1.34 22.25 10.99
C SER A 168 -0.05 21.53 10.58
N GLN A 169 0.47 20.70 11.46
CA GLN A 169 1.62 19.84 11.19
C GLN A 169 1.31 18.40 11.58
N MET A 170 1.65 17.48 10.69
CA MET A 170 1.70 16.07 11.05
C MET A 170 2.90 15.86 11.96
N ARG A 171 2.63 15.49 13.21
CA ARG A 171 3.67 15.30 14.23
C ARG A 171 4.58 14.10 13.86
N PRO A 172 5.90 14.15 14.12
CA PRO A 172 6.84 13.08 13.76
C PRO A 172 6.41 11.68 14.23
N GLU A 173 5.88 11.57 15.45
CA GLU A 173 5.43 10.31 16.05
C GLU A 173 4.15 9.73 15.41
N VAL A 174 3.41 10.58 14.68
CA VAL A 174 2.22 10.18 13.91
C VAL A 174 2.59 9.83 12.47
N ALA A 175 3.55 10.56 11.89
CA ALA A 175 3.97 10.39 10.51
C ALA A 175 4.64 9.03 10.28
N ILE A 176 4.27 8.32 9.20
CA ILE A 176 4.88 7.01 8.88
C ILE A 176 6.37 7.14 8.55
N SER A 177 6.79 8.28 8.00
CA SER A 177 8.20 8.57 7.73
C SER A 177 9.01 8.94 8.98
N GLY A 178 8.36 9.16 10.13
CA GLY A 178 8.99 9.71 11.33
C GLY A 178 9.38 11.20 11.19
N LYS A 179 8.93 11.90 10.13
CA LYS A 179 9.30 13.29 9.86
C LYS A 179 8.07 14.19 9.92
N SER A 180 8.21 15.33 10.59
CA SER A 180 7.18 16.37 10.56
C SER A 180 6.95 16.85 9.13
N ARG A 181 5.70 17.13 8.79
CA ARG A 181 5.33 17.75 7.52
C ARG A 181 4.05 18.59 7.65
N PRO A 182 3.84 19.57 6.77
CA PRO A 182 2.60 20.34 6.75
C PRO A 182 1.36 19.47 6.57
N LEU A 183 0.28 19.85 7.25
CA LEU A 183 -1.04 19.24 7.14
C LEU A 183 -2.07 20.36 7.03
N HIS A 184 -2.81 20.42 5.91
CA HIS A 184 -3.72 21.54 5.63
C HIS A 184 -5.19 21.11 5.65
N PHE A 185 -6.03 21.95 6.25
CA PHE A 185 -7.48 21.74 6.38
C PHE A 185 -8.27 22.86 5.69
N THR A 186 -8.24 22.87 4.35
CA THR A 186 -8.85 23.94 3.53
C THR A 186 -10.21 23.57 2.93
N SER A 187 -10.60 22.30 2.99
CA SER A 187 -11.84 21.81 2.39
C SER A 187 -13.04 22.05 3.29
N THR A 188 -14.01 22.83 2.80
CA THR A 188 -15.29 23.07 3.49
C THR A 188 -16.13 21.80 3.64
N ARG A 189 -16.00 20.84 2.71
CA ARG A 189 -16.68 19.54 2.80
C ARG A 189 -16.13 18.68 3.93
N LEU A 190 -14.80 18.67 4.08
CA LEU A 190 -14.15 17.98 5.19
C LEU A 190 -14.52 18.64 6.51
N GLU A 191 -14.47 19.96 6.57
CA GLU A 191 -14.85 20.73 7.76
C GLU A 191 -16.27 20.44 8.20
N GLY A 192 -17.25 20.50 7.29
CA GLY A 192 -18.64 20.15 7.59
C GLY A 192 -18.77 18.72 8.14
N ALA A 193 -18.12 17.73 7.51
CA ALA A 193 -18.16 16.35 7.98
C ALA A 193 -17.51 16.16 9.36
N LEU A 194 -16.39 16.84 9.62
CA LEU A 194 -15.73 16.81 10.93
C LEU A 194 -16.57 17.49 12.01
N SER A 195 -17.25 18.60 11.70
CA SER A 195 -18.16 19.28 12.63
C SER A 195 -19.28 18.35 13.08
N GLU A 196 -19.97 17.71 12.14
CA GLU A 196 -21.04 16.72 12.44
C GLU A 196 -20.50 15.55 13.27
N TYR A 197 -19.35 14.99 12.87
CA TYR A 197 -18.73 13.89 13.60
C TYR A 197 -18.32 14.28 15.03
N LEU A 198 -17.75 15.46 15.24
CA LEU A 198 -17.35 15.91 16.57
C LEU A 198 -18.57 16.16 17.46
N GLN A 199 -19.69 16.65 16.90
CA GLN A 199 -20.96 16.77 17.64
C GLN A 199 -21.51 15.38 18.02
N GLU A 200 -21.55 14.42 17.10
CA GLU A 200 -21.93 13.04 17.42
C GLU A 200 -21.07 12.46 18.54
N ARG A 201 -19.76 12.68 18.47
CA ARG A 201 -18.81 12.17 19.46
C ARG A 201 -19.06 12.77 20.84
N LEU A 202 -19.43 14.05 20.93
CA LEU A 202 -19.78 14.69 22.19
C LEU A 202 -21.08 14.15 22.76
N ALA A 203 -22.08 13.84 21.93
CA ALA A 203 -23.36 13.27 22.38
C ALA A 203 -23.25 11.80 22.85
N MET A 204 -22.18 11.11 22.47
CA MET A 204 -21.90 9.72 22.89
C MET A 204 -21.14 9.61 24.21
N HIS A 205 -20.76 10.75 24.82
CA HIS A 205 -20.07 10.85 26.10
C HIS A 205 -20.97 11.52 27.14
#